data_AF-A0A9D2DG17-F1
#
_entry.id   AF-A0A9D2DG17-F1
#
_cell.length_a   1.000
_cell.length_b   1.000
_cell.length_c   1.000
_cell.angle_alpha   90.00
_cell.angle_beta   90.00
_cell.angle_gamma   90.00
#
_symmetry.space_group_name_H-M   'P 1'
#
loop_
_entity.id
_entity.type
_entity.pdbx_description
1 polymer ?
#
loop_
_entity_poly.entity_id
_entity_poly.type
_entity_poly.pdbx_seq_one_letter_code
_entity_poly.pdbx_strand_id
1 'polypeptide(L)'
;EIRHLQDTVLPKLKEQLADTKGIFKGKERKALTEQIQRTEKEIAEKLDKLPDVLKEDGYPDVQAFMATYRKAEAVVEQYNRDLAAWERQVREKQKPAQKEQAKPPERESVLKRLRQLQAEGKQRNQPRQRKKSFDRDSR
;
A
#
# COMPACT_ATOMS: atom_id res chain seq x y z
N GLU A 1 3.28 -6.26 -9.48
CA GLU A 1 4.62 -6.75 -9.82
C GLU A 1 5.46 -7.26 -8.67
N ILE A 2 6.08 -6.43 -7.81
CA ILE A 2 7.03 -6.89 -6.78
C ILE A 2 6.45 -8.03 -5.91
N ARG A 3 5.21 -7.85 -5.42
CA ARG A 3 4.51 -8.85 -4.60
C ARG A 3 4.29 -10.19 -5.34
N HIS A 4 3.96 -10.16 -6.62
CA HIS A 4 3.79 -11.40 -7.41
C HIS A 4 5.12 -12.13 -7.60
N LEU A 5 6.20 -11.39 -7.85
CA LEU A 5 7.54 -11.96 -7.96
C LEU A 5 7.99 -12.59 -6.62
N GLN A 6 7.72 -11.93 -5.49
CA GLN A 6 8.08 -12.39 -4.15
C GLN A 6 7.23 -13.55 -3.64
N ASP A 7 5.91 -13.49 -3.79
CA ASP A 7 4.99 -14.40 -3.13
C ASP A 7 4.57 -15.58 -4.02
N THR A 8 4.78 -15.48 -5.33
CA THR A 8 4.33 -16.50 -6.29
C THR A 8 5.48 -17.08 -7.10
N VAL A 9 6.26 -16.22 -7.78
CA VAL A 9 7.29 -16.68 -8.72
C VAL A 9 8.51 -17.24 -8.00
N LEU A 10 9.08 -16.52 -7.04
CA LEU A 10 10.25 -16.97 -6.29
C LEU A 10 10.03 -18.29 -5.53
N PRO A 11 8.93 -18.46 -4.77
CA PRO A 11 8.66 -19.72 -4.07
C PRO A 11 8.55 -20.89 -5.03
N LYS A 12 7.83 -20.71 -6.14
CA LYS A 12 7.66 -21.76 -7.17
C LYS A 12 8.98 -22.16 -7.82
N LEU A 13 9.86 -21.20 -8.14
CA LEU A 13 11.18 -21.50 -8.69
C LEU A 13 12.07 -22.21 -7.67
N LYS A 14 12.00 -21.83 -6.39
CA LYS A 14 12.76 -22.48 -5.30
C LYS A 14 12.27 -23.91 -5.06
N GLU A 15 10.96 -24.13 -5.14
CA GLU A 15 10.34 -25.47 -5.08
C GLU A 15 10.79 -26.34 -6.25
N GLN A 16 10.73 -25.83 -7.49
CA GLN A 16 11.23 -26.53 -8.67
C GLN A 16 12.73 -26.86 -8.58
N LEU A 17 13.54 -25.96 -8.02
CA LEU A 17 14.96 -26.23 -7.76
C LEU A 17 15.15 -27.32 -6.70
N ALA A 18 14.28 -27.38 -5.70
CA ALA A 18 14.31 -28.42 -4.68
C ALA A 18 13.89 -29.78 -5.25
N ASP A 19 12.92 -29.83 -6.16
CA ASP A 19 12.40 -31.07 -6.76
C ASP A 19 13.33 -31.64 -7.84
N THR A 20 14.15 -30.80 -8.48
CA THR A 20 15.15 -31.21 -9.48
C THR A 20 16.38 -31.86 -8.82
N LYS A 21 16.17 -33.05 -8.24
CA LYS A 21 17.22 -33.88 -7.62
C LYS A 21 17.76 -34.93 -8.61
N GLY A 22 19.04 -35.31 -8.43
CA GLY A 22 19.68 -36.39 -9.20
C GLY A 22 20.88 -35.95 -10.04
N ILE A 23 21.79 -36.89 -10.30
CA ILE A 23 23.09 -36.67 -10.97
C ILE A 23 22.96 -36.08 -12.38
N PHE A 24 21.89 -36.41 -13.11
CA PHE A 24 21.68 -35.95 -14.48
C PHE A 24 21.01 -34.57 -14.60
N LYS A 25 20.61 -33.95 -13.48
CA LYS A 25 19.86 -32.68 -13.48
C LYS A 25 20.72 -31.42 -13.35
N GLY A 26 22.05 -31.53 -13.48
CA GLY A 26 22.97 -30.41 -13.27
C GLY A 26 22.70 -29.17 -14.13
N LYS A 27 22.38 -29.34 -15.41
CA LYS A 27 22.06 -28.21 -16.32
C LYS A 27 20.75 -27.51 -15.94
N GLU A 28 19.73 -28.29 -15.61
CA GLU A 28 18.41 -27.78 -15.21
C GLU A 28 18.49 -27.02 -13.87
N ARG A 29 19.20 -27.58 -12.89
CA ARG A 29 19.47 -26.90 -11.61
C ARG A 29 20.21 -25.58 -11.79
N LYS A 30 21.22 -25.54 -12.68
CA LYS A 30 21.95 -24.31 -12.99
C LYS A 30 21.03 -23.25 -13.60
N ALA A 31 20.21 -23.64 -14.58
CA ALA A 31 19.24 -22.73 -15.21
C ALA A 31 18.23 -22.17 -14.20
N LEU A 32 17.66 -23.01 -13.33
CA LEU A 32 16.75 -22.58 -12.26
C LEU A 32 17.43 -21.63 -11.27
N THR A 33 18.67 -21.90 -10.89
CA THR A 33 19.45 -21.02 -9.99
C THR A 33 19.68 -19.65 -10.61
N GLU A 34 20.09 -19.60 -11.89
CA GLU A 34 20.27 -18.33 -12.61
C GLU A 34 18.95 -17.57 -12.73
N GLN A 35 17.83 -18.26 -12.96
CA GLN A 35 16.52 -17.63 -13.02
C GLN A 35 16.11 -17.04 -11.67
N ILE A 36 16.32 -17.76 -10.57
CA ILE A 36 16.08 -17.25 -9.21
C ILE A 36 16.91 -15.99 -8.96
N GLN A 37 18.21 -16.01 -9.27
CA GLN A 37 19.08 -14.84 -9.11
C GLN A 37 18.62 -13.63 -9.93
N ARG A 38 18.19 -13.86 -11.18
CA ARG A 38 17.62 -12.79 -12.02
C ARG A 38 16.35 -12.20 -11.41
N THR A 39 15.45 -13.04 -10.93
CA THR A 39 14.21 -12.59 -10.27
C THR A 39 14.50 -11.84 -8.96
N GLU A 40 15.45 -12.31 -8.14
CA GLU A 40 15.87 -11.62 -6.91
C GLU A 40 16.49 -10.24 -7.23
N LYS A 41 17.32 -10.17 -8.28
CA LYS A 41 17.89 -8.90 -8.76
C LYS A 41 16.81 -7.94 -9.26
N GLU A 42 15.86 -8.42 -10.04
CA GLU A 42 14.74 -7.61 -10.52
C GLU A 42 13.89 -7.06 -9.36
N ILE A 43 13.62 -7.88 -8.34
CA ILE A 43 12.93 -7.43 -7.12
C ILE A 43 13.74 -6.34 -6.42
N ALA A 44 15.05 -6.54 -6.22
CA ALA A 44 15.91 -5.57 -5.57
C ALA A 44 15.96 -4.23 -6.32
N GLU A 45 16.10 -4.25 -7.65
CA GLU A 45 16.10 -3.05 -8.48
C GLU A 45 14.76 -2.29 -8.42
N LYS A 46 13.64 -2.99 -8.36
CA LYS A 46 12.32 -2.35 -8.22
C LYS A 46 12.13 -1.78 -6.81
N LEU A 47 12.62 -2.46 -5.77
CA LEU A 47 12.57 -1.98 -4.39
C LEU A 47 13.45 -0.74 -4.19
N ASP A 48 14.63 -0.70 -4.82
CA ASP A 48 15.58 0.41 -4.76
C ASP A 48 14.99 1.71 -5.33
N LYS A 49 14.10 1.61 -6.33
CA LYS A 49 13.41 2.75 -6.93
C LYS A 49 12.21 3.26 -6.13
N LEU A 50 11.69 2.48 -5.16
CA LEU A 50 10.50 2.88 -4.40
C LEU A 50 10.66 4.20 -3.62
N PRO A 51 11.78 4.47 -2.93
CA PRO A 51 11.96 5.75 -2.24
C PRO A 51 11.87 6.94 -3.18
N ASP A 52 12.37 6.84 -4.41
CA ASP A 52 12.31 7.95 -5.37
C ASP A 52 10.88 8.17 -5.88
N VAL A 53 10.15 7.08 -6.16
CA VAL A 53 8.70 7.16 -6.48
C VAL A 53 7.91 7.81 -5.34
N LEU A 54 8.24 7.49 -4.09
CA LEU A 54 7.58 8.13 -2.93
C LEU A 54 7.90 9.63 -2.85
N LYS A 55 9.16 10.03 -3.10
CA LYS A 55 9.54 11.44 -3.13
C LYS A 55 8.82 12.20 -4.23
N GLU A 56 8.70 11.62 -5.43
CA GLU A 56 7.93 12.19 -6.54
C GLU A 56 6.45 12.38 -6.17
N ASP A 57 5.86 11.47 -5.40
CA ASP A 57 4.48 11.61 -4.91
C ASP A 57 4.35 12.59 -3.72
N GLY A 58 5.45 13.15 -3.20
CA GLY A 58 5.47 14.13 -2.11
C GLY A 58 5.68 13.53 -0.72
N TYR A 59 6.20 12.30 -0.64
CA TYR A 59 6.59 11.63 0.60
C TYR A 59 8.12 11.49 0.69
N PRO A 60 8.78 12.09 1.70
CA PRO A 60 10.24 12.11 1.80
C PRO A 60 10.82 10.74 2.15
N ASP A 61 10.05 9.88 2.82
CA ASP A 61 10.44 8.53 3.20
C ASP A 61 9.22 7.60 3.36
N VAL A 62 9.50 6.32 3.53
CA VAL A 62 8.50 5.26 3.72
C VAL A 62 7.70 5.47 5.02
N GLN A 63 8.29 6.03 6.06
CA GLN A 63 7.62 6.24 7.35
C GLN A 63 6.52 7.30 7.24
N ALA A 64 6.79 8.38 6.50
CA ALA A 64 5.87 9.45 6.20
C ALA A 64 4.67 8.95 5.38
N PHE A 65 4.92 8.05 4.41
CA PHE A 65 3.87 7.34 3.68
C PHE A 65 3.07 6.39 4.58
N MET A 66 3.74 5.56 5.40
CA MET A 66 3.07 4.62 6.28
C MET A 66 2.19 5.31 7.33
N ALA A 67 2.57 6.51 7.77
CA ALA A 67 1.77 7.31 8.69
C ALA A 67 0.44 7.76 8.07
N THR A 68 0.41 8.12 6.79
CA THR A 68 -0.86 8.47 6.10
C THR A 68 -1.65 7.23 5.73
N TYR A 69 -0.96 6.17 5.29
CA TYR A 69 -1.57 4.89 4.96
C TYR A 69 -2.35 4.30 6.14
N ARG A 70 -1.76 4.25 7.34
CA ARG A 70 -2.46 3.76 8.55
C ARG A 70 -3.70 4.57 8.90
N LYS A 71 -3.66 5.89 8.69
CA LYS A 71 -4.86 6.75 8.87
C LYS A 71 -5.94 6.45 7.84
N ALA A 72 -5.55 6.23 6.60
CA ALA A 72 -6.45 5.85 5.52
C ALA A 72 -7.09 4.48 5.80
N GLU A 73 -6.30 3.51 6.25
CA GLU A 73 -6.75 2.17 6.65
C GLU A 73 -7.83 2.26 7.73
N ALA A 74 -7.62 3.06 8.77
CA ALA A 74 -8.61 3.27 9.82
C ALA A 74 -9.94 3.85 9.29
N VAL A 75 -9.90 4.75 8.30
CA VAL A 75 -11.12 5.31 7.67
C VAL A 75 -11.88 4.23 6.90
N VAL A 76 -11.17 3.39 6.14
CA VAL A 76 -11.77 2.27 5.39
C VAL A 76 -12.32 1.21 6.34
N GLU A 77 -11.58 0.89 7.40
CA GLU A 77 -12.01 -0.08 8.41
C GLU A 77 -13.26 0.40 9.13
N GLN A 78 -13.32 1.68 9.52
CA GLN A 78 -14.50 2.28 10.13
C GLN A 78 -15.71 2.19 9.20
N TYR A 79 -15.55 2.54 7.93
CA TYR A 79 -16.62 2.40 6.94
C TYR A 79 -17.12 0.96 6.81
N ASN A 80 -16.21 -0.02 6.76
CA ASN A 80 -16.57 -1.42 6.67
C ASN A 80 -17.33 -1.90 7.93
N ARG A 81 -16.93 -1.44 9.11
CA ARG A 81 -17.64 -1.74 10.37
C ARG A 81 -19.04 -1.13 10.38
N ASP A 82 -19.18 0.13 9.97
CA ASP A 82 -20.47 0.82 9.89
C ASP A 82 -21.39 0.16 8.88
N LEU A 83 -20.84 -0.28 7.74
CA LEU A 83 -21.57 -1.02 6.72
C LEU A 83 -22.07 -2.36 7.27
N ALA A 84 -21.21 -3.13 7.94
CA ALA A 84 -21.59 -4.40 8.55
C ALA A 84 -22.64 -4.23 9.67
N ALA A 85 -22.53 -3.16 10.47
CA ALA A 85 -23.52 -2.83 11.50
C ALA A 85 -24.88 -2.46 10.88
N TRP A 86 -24.87 -1.66 9.81
CA TRP A 86 -26.07 -1.32 9.05
C TRP A 86 -26.72 -2.56 8.43
N GLU A 87 -25.94 -3.45 7.81
CA GLU A 87 -26.44 -4.71 7.23
C GLU A 87 -27.10 -5.60 8.29
N ARG A 88 -26.50 -5.70 9.49
CA ARG A 88 -27.08 -6.44 10.62
C ARG A 88 -28.40 -5.82 11.07
N GLN A 89 -28.44 -4.50 11.25
CA GLN A 89 -29.66 -3.80 11.65
C GLN A 89 -30.80 -3.98 10.62
N VAL A 90 -30.48 -3.91 9.33
CA VAL A 90 -31.42 -4.15 8.23
C VAL A 90 -31.93 -5.59 8.20
N ARG A 91 -31.06 -6.56 8.52
CA ARG A 91 -31.41 -7.98 8.59
C ARG A 91 -32.28 -8.32 9.82
N GLU A 92 -31.98 -7.73 10.98
CA GLU A 92 -32.75 -7.94 12.21
C GLU A 92 -34.11 -7.25 12.15
N LYS A 93 -34.18 -6.02 11.62
CA LYS A 93 -35.42 -5.23 11.51
C LYS A 93 -36.17 -5.54 10.21
N GLN A 94 -36.56 -6.80 9.98
CA GLN A 94 -37.16 -7.38 8.75
C GLN A 94 -38.38 -6.66 8.10
N LYS A 95 -38.68 -5.39 8.37
CA LYS A 95 -39.71 -4.61 7.68
C LYS A 95 -39.13 -3.87 6.47
N PRO A 96 -39.59 -4.15 5.23
CA PRO A 96 -39.08 -3.50 4.02
C PRO A 96 -39.18 -1.97 4.04
N ALA A 97 -40.20 -1.41 4.69
CA ALA A 97 -40.40 0.04 4.81
C ALA A 97 -39.34 0.79 5.66
N GLN A 98 -38.60 0.08 6.54
CA GLN A 98 -37.49 0.67 7.30
C GLN A 98 -36.14 0.52 6.60
N LYS A 99 -36.03 -0.40 5.62
CA LYS A 99 -34.81 -0.57 4.81
C LYS A 99 -34.53 0.65 3.94
N GLU A 100 -35.59 1.33 3.46
CA GLU A 100 -35.48 2.57 2.68
C GLU A 100 -35.13 3.80 3.54
N GLN A 101 -35.44 3.75 4.85
CA GLN A 101 -35.18 4.86 5.78
C GLN A 101 -33.79 4.81 6.41
N ALA A 102 -33.24 3.62 6.62
CA ALA A 102 -31.88 3.44 7.11
C ALA A 102 -30.89 3.72 5.97
N LYS A 103 -30.38 4.96 5.88
CA LYS A 103 -29.35 5.31 4.89
C LYS A 103 -28.08 4.50 5.16
N PRO A 104 -27.53 3.80 4.14
CA PRO A 104 -26.23 3.17 4.26
C PRO A 104 -25.13 4.23 4.44
N PRO A 105 -23.97 3.86 5.01
CA PRO A 105 -22.85 4.78 5.10
C PRO A 105 -22.39 5.23 3.69
N GLU A 106 -22.09 6.52 3.55
CA GLU A 106 -21.78 7.14 2.26
C GLU A 106 -20.34 6.92 1.82
N ARG A 107 -20.14 6.22 0.69
CA ARG A 107 -18.81 5.98 0.11
C ARG A 107 -18.10 7.26 -0.33
N GLU A 108 -18.86 8.26 -0.78
CA GLU A 108 -18.31 9.55 -1.23
C GLU A 108 -17.61 10.29 -0.09
N SER A 109 -18.16 10.21 1.13
CA SER A 109 -17.55 10.80 2.32
C SER A 109 -16.19 10.17 2.65
N VAL A 110 -16.08 8.84 2.50
CA VAL A 110 -14.83 8.07 2.68
C VAL A 110 -13.81 8.47 1.63
N LEU A 111 -14.19 8.49 0.35
CA LEU A 111 -13.29 8.89 -0.75
C LEU A 111 -12.78 10.32 -0.56
N LYS A 112 -13.65 11.24 -0.16
CA LYS A 112 -13.26 12.63 0.15
C LYS A 112 -12.27 12.68 1.32
N ARG A 113 -12.52 11.92 2.39
CA ARG A 113 -11.64 11.84 3.56
C ARG A 113 -10.28 11.24 3.21
N LEU A 114 -10.24 10.21 2.37
CA LEU A 114 -8.99 9.60 1.89
C LEU A 114 -8.18 10.59 1.04
N ARG A 115 -8.84 11.31 0.12
CA ARG A 115 -8.18 12.36 -0.68
C ARG A 115 -7.62 13.47 0.19
N GLN A 116 -8.36 13.88 1.23
CA GLN A 116 -7.90 14.86 2.20
C GLN A 116 -6.65 14.37 2.96
N LEU A 117 -6.66 13.13 3.47
CA LEU A 117 -5.51 12.55 4.18
C LEU A 117 -4.27 12.46 3.29
N GLN A 118 -4.45 12.15 2.01
CA GLN A 118 -3.35 12.13 1.05
C GLN A 118 -2.77 13.54 0.83
N ALA A 119 -3.63 14.55 0.66
CA ALA A 119 -3.19 15.94 0.51
C ALA A 119 -2.46 16.48 1.76
N GLU A 120 -3.00 16.21 2.95
CA GLU A 120 -2.38 16.57 4.23
C GLU A 120 -1.02 15.91 4.42
N GLY A 121 -0.91 14.63 4.03
CA GLY A 121 0.33 13.88 3.98
C GLY A 121 1.40 14.58 3.16
N LYS A 122 1.08 14.83 1.89
CA LYS A 122 1.99 15.49 0.93
C LYS A 122 2.39 16.88 1.41
N GLN A 123 1.45 17.67 1.95
CA GLN A 123 1.74 19.03 2.41
C GLN A 123 2.61 19.05 3.67
N ARG A 124 2.34 18.16 4.65
CA ARG A 124 3.09 18.10 5.91
C ARG A 124 4.54 17.68 5.70
N ASN A 125 4.78 16.88 4.67
CA ASN A 125 6.07 16.27 4.41
C ASN A 125 6.90 17.01 3.35
N GLN A 126 6.37 18.09 2.76
CA GLN A 126 7.19 19.00 1.98
C GLN A 126 8.21 19.69 2.89
N PRO A 127 9.48 19.85 2.46
CA PRO A 127 10.42 20.67 3.17
C PRO A 127 9.83 22.08 3.25
N ARG A 128 9.38 22.47 4.45
CA ARG A 128 9.03 23.86 4.72
C ARG A 128 10.26 24.66 4.36
N GLN A 129 10.23 25.37 3.23
CA GLN A 129 11.11 26.51 3.04
C GLN A 129 10.82 27.42 4.23
N ARG A 130 11.65 27.31 5.28
CA ARG A 130 11.63 28.24 6.39
C ARG A 130 11.77 29.58 5.71
N LYS A 131 10.71 30.39 5.72
CA LYS A 131 10.80 31.80 5.37
C LYS A 131 12.02 32.29 6.15
N LYS A 132 13.10 32.63 5.43
CA LYS A 132 14.19 33.43 5.99
C LYS A 132 13.47 34.65 6.54
N SER A 133 13.31 34.71 7.86
CA SER A 133 13.07 35.98 8.51
C SER A 133 14.29 36.82 8.12
N PHE A 134 14.07 37.78 7.23
CA PHE A 134 15.01 38.87 7.11
C PHE A 134 14.91 39.62 8.44
N ASP A 135 15.82 39.28 9.36
CA ASP A 135 16.25 40.21 10.40
C ASP A 135 16.81 41.43 9.65
N ARG A 136 15.95 42.44 9.49
CA ARG A 136 16.39 43.81 9.24
C ARG A 136 16.39 44.53 10.58
N ASP A 137 17.28 44.09 11.45
CA ASP A 137 17.91 44.98 12.39
C ASP A 137 19.23 45.41 11.75
N SER A 138 19.31 46.67 11.31
CA SER A 138 20.55 47.44 11.13
C SER A 138 20.25 48.83 10.58
N ARG A 139 20.40 49.81 11.48
CA ARG A 139 20.58 51.27 11.31
C ARG A 139 19.37 52.14 11.00
#